data_AF-H3K269-F1
#
_entry.id   AF-H3K269-F1
#
_cell.length_a   1.000
_cell.length_b   1.000
_cell.length_c   1.000
_cell.angle_alpha   90.00
_cell.angle_beta   90.00
_cell.angle_gamma   90.00
#
_symmetry.space_group_name_H-M   'P 1'
#
loop_
_entity.id
_entity.type
_entity.pdbx_description
1 polymer ?
#
loop_
_entity_poly.entity_id
_entity_poly.type
_entity_poly.pdbx_seq_one_letter_code
_entity_poly.pdbx_strand_id
1 'polypeptide(L)'
;VIVEKMDVHYQPGHNYASMGETKEADGKYLNSGNKFSKDRFLPVGPLHPETEQLIDISGSTMKLVADHTAYSEPHDGIIVRRDAVKTRQIYNMDDFPLAVKPENAGITRQGNKVTVRMMSVAPNYSLPEIKVKKGDEVTLILTNHDKVEDLTHGCA
;
A
#
# COMPACT_ATOMS: atom_id res chain seq x y z
N VAL A 1 -9.35 20.61 34.03
CA VAL A 1 -9.24 21.86 33.25
C VAL A 1 -9.25 21.48 31.78
N ILE A 2 -10.03 22.16 30.94
CA ILE A 2 -9.94 22.02 29.48
C ILE A 2 -8.79 22.94 29.04
N VAL A 3 -7.77 22.39 28.39
CA VAL A 3 -6.59 23.15 27.94
C VAL A 3 -6.89 23.91 26.66
N GLU A 4 -7.55 23.25 25.70
CA GLU A 4 -7.91 23.82 24.40
C GLU A 4 -9.07 23.02 23.78
N LYS A 5 -9.80 23.65 22.84
CA LYS A 5 -10.68 23.00 21.87
C LYS A 5 -10.35 23.55 20.49
N MET A 6 -10.26 22.68 19.49
CA MET A 6 -10.00 23.05 18.10
C MET A 6 -11.11 22.50 17.22
N ASP A 7 -11.59 23.32 16.29
CA ASP A 7 -12.54 22.88 15.28
C ASP A 7 -11.84 22.01 14.23
N VAL A 8 -12.50 20.92 13.86
CA VAL A 8 -12.08 19.96 12.82
C VAL A 8 -13.20 19.78 11.81
N HIS A 9 -12.85 19.31 10.61
CA HIS A 9 -13.74 19.36 9.45
C HIS A 9 -13.84 17.99 8.76
N TYR A 10 -14.93 17.25 8.92
CA TYR A 10 -15.95 17.36 9.96
C TYR A 10 -16.30 15.98 10.52
N GLN A 11 -16.90 15.98 11.71
CA GLN A 11 -17.33 14.77 12.42
C GLN A 11 -16.12 13.83 12.65
N PRO A 12 -15.22 14.19 13.58
CA PRO A 12 -14.05 13.38 13.87
C PRO A 12 -14.47 11.99 14.35
N GLY A 13 -13.79 10.97 13.82
CA GLY A 13 -13.81 9.61 14.33
C GLY A 13 -12.64 9.39 15.28
N HIS A 14 -11.68 8.57 14.88
CA HIS A 14 -10.46 8.34 15.65
C HIS A 14 -9.43 9.44 15.40
N ASN A 15 -8.57 9.65 16.40
CA ASN A 15 -7.39 10.49 16.29
C ASN A 15 -6.17 9.68 16.70
N TYR A 16 -5.04 9.93 16.04
CA TYR A 16 -3.80 9.19 16.31
C TYR A 16 -2.59 10.14 16.29
N ALA A 17 -1.77 10.04 17.33
CA ALA A 17 -0.61 10.90 17.53
C ALA A 17 0.70 10.19 17.12
N SER A 18 1.71 10.97 16.73
CA SER A 18 3.05 10.45 16.43
C SER A 18 3.64 9.69 17.62
N MET A 19 3.97 8.42 17.38
CA MET A 19 4.43 7.45 18.38
C MET A 19 3.47 7.25 19.56
N GLY A 20 2.20 7.67 19.44
CA GLY A 20 1.25 7.86 20.55
C GLY A 20 0.89 6.59 21.32
N GLU A 21 0.95 5.42 20.67
CA GLU A 21 0.68 4.12 21.30
C GLU A 21 1.95 3.43 21.82
N THR A 22 3.04 4.17 21.95
CA THR A 22 4.34 3.65 22.41
C THR A 22 4.83 4.43 23.63
N LYS A 23 5.89 3.91 24.28
CA LYS A 23 6.60 4.65 25.33
C LYS A 23 7.40 5.85 24.81
N GLU A 24 7.48 6.00 23.49
CA GLU A 24 8.24 7.04 22.79
C GLU A 24 7.32 8.11 22.17
N ALA A 25 6.09 8.26 22.68
CA ALA A 25 5.17 9.34 22.28
C ALA A 25 5.88 10.70 22.34
N ASP A 26 5.95 11.40 21.19
CA ASP A 26 6.82 12.55 21.03
C ASP A 26 6.10 13.90 21.13
N GLY A 27 4.76 13.88 21.14
CA GLY A 27 3.93 15.08 21.26
C GLY A 27 4.10 16.07 20.11
N LYS A 28 4.46 15.63 18.90
CA LYS A 28 4.68 16.53 17.76
C LYS A 28 3.46 16.69 16.86
N TYR A 29 2.85 15.58 16.46
CA TYR A 29 1.74 15.58 15.53
C TYR A 29 0.57 14.76 16.05
N LEU A 30 -0.63 15.23 15.75
CA LEU A 30 -1.89 14.52 15.88
C LEU A 30 -2.56 14.54 14.52
N ASN A 31 -3.09 13.41 14.08
CA ASN A 31 -3.96 13.38 12.92
C ASN A 31 -5.40 13.08 13.37
N SER A 32 -6.36 13.83 12.85
CA SER A 32 -7.79 13.62 13.09
C SER A 32 -8.47 13.06 11.84
N GLY A 33 -9.00 11.84 11.94
CA GLY A 33 -9.73 11.18 10.86
C GLY A 33 -11.20 11.58 10.86
N ASN A 34 -11.57 12.49 9.95
CA ASN A 34 -12.92 13.09 9.89
C ASN A 34 -13.80 12.46 8.81
N LYS A 35 -15.04 12.16 9.17
CA LYS A 35 -15.96 11.31 8.38
C LYS A 35 -16.71 12.03 7.26
N PHE A 36 -16.79 13.37 7.31
CA PHE A 36 -17.45 14.14 6.25
C PHE A 36 -16.58 15.30 5.82
N SER A 37 -16.14 15.31 4.55
CA SER A 37 -15.35 16.40 3.98
C SER A 37 -16.15 17.62 3.57
N LYS A 38 -17.44 17.47 3.20
CA LYS A 38 -18.31 18.58 2.79
C LYS A 38 -17.63 19.51 1.76
N ASP A 39 -17.35 20.75 2.17
CA ASP A 39 -16.80 21.84 1.36
C ASP A 39 -15.27 21.97 1.45
N ARG A 40 -14.57 21.04 2.11
CA ARG A 40 -13.09 21.07 2.23
C ARG A 40 -12.36 20.86 0.91
N PHE A 41 -12.98 20.21 -0.06
CA PHE A 41 -12.36 19.85 -1.34
C PHE A 41 -13.27 20.20 -2.53
N LEU A 42 -12.71 20.11 -3.75
CA LEU A 42 -13.51 20.24 -4.97
C LEU A 42 -14.61 19.16 -5.01
N PRO A 43 -15.82 19.48 -5.48
CA PRO A 43 -16.91 18.52 -5.56
C PRO A 43 -16.59 17.43 -6.61
N VAL A 44 -16.77 16.17 -6.23
CA VAL A 44 -16.46 14.99 -7.06
C VAL A 44 -17.67 14.09 -7.32
N GLY A 45 -18.88 14.62 -7.11
CA GLY A 45 -20.14 13.88 -7.25
C GLY A 45 -20.69 13.41 -5.90
N PRO A 46 -21.65 12.46 -5.89
CA PRO A 46 -22.37 12.08 -4.66
C PRO A 46 -21.48 11.43 -3.59
N LEU A 47 -20.45 10.68 -3.99
CA LEU A 47 -19.50 10.05 -3.09
C LEU A 47 -18.34 11.01 -2.82
N HIS A 48 -18.26 11.51 -1.60
CA HIS A 48 -17.21 12.41 -1.16
C HIS A 48 -16.07 11.60 -0.49
N PRO A 49 -14.82 12.09 -0.50
CA PRO A 49 -13.76 11.52 0.31
C PRO A 49 -13.92 11.93 1.78
N GLU A 50 -13.19 11.26 2.68
CA GLU A 50 -12.98 11.68 4.06
C GLU A 50 -11.91 12.79 4.15
N THR A 51 -11.74 13.38 5.34
CA THR A 51 -10.72 14.40 5.60
C THR A 51 -9.79 13.98 6.74
N GLU A 52 -8.53 13.69 6.41
CA GLU A 52 -7.45 13.50 7.38
C GLU A 52 -6.80 14.85 7.66
N GLN A 53 -6.94 15.34 8.88
CA GLN A 53 -6.38 16.63 9.29
C GLN A 53 -5.14 16.43 10.15
N LEU A 54 -3.98 16.84 9.61
CA LEU A 54 -2.72 16.84 10.34
C LEU A 54 -2.63 18.11 11.19
N ILE A 55 -2.39 17.94 12.48
CA ILE A 55 -2.36 19.00 13.50
C ILE A 55 -0.98 18.97 14.18
N ASP A 56 -0.30 20.11 14.20
CA ASP A 56 0.90 20.32 14.99
C ASP A 56 0.49 20.56 16.45
N ILE A 57 0.98 19.70 17.33
CA ILE A 57 0.74 19.72 18.78
C ILE A 57 2.04 19.90 19.58
N SER A 58 3.14 20.28 18.92
CA SER A 58 4.46 20.44 19.55
C SER A 58 4.57 21.67 20.45
N GLY A 59 3.67 22.64 20.29
CA GLY A 59 3.61 23.86 21.08
C GLY A 59 2.53 23.83 22.16
N SER A 60 2.27 24.99 22.76
CA SER A 60 1.20 25.19 23.75
C SER A 60 -0.21 25.26 23.16
N THR A 61 -0.33 25.29 21.83
CA THR A 61 -1.61 25.49 21.11
C THR A 61 -1.60 24.64 19.84
N MET A 62 -2.71 23.97 19.58
CA MET A 62 -2.89 23.14 18.39
C MET A 62 -2.96 24.00 17.12
N LYS A 63 -2.34 23.54 16.03
CA LYS A 63 -2.35 24.24 14.74
C LYS A 63 -2.65 23.28 13.61
N LEU A 64 -3.69 23.55 12.84
CA LEU A 64 -3.95 22.81 11.60
C LEU A 64 -2.77 23.04 10.64
N VAL A 65 -2.16 21.96 10.18
CA VAL A 65 -1.06 21.99 9.21
C VAL A 65 -1.61 21.76 7.81
N ALA A 66 -2.44 20.72 7.64
CA ALA A 66 -2.96 20.34 6.34
C ALA A 66 -4.24 19.49 6.45
N ASP A 67 -5.09 19.62 5.43
CA ASP A 67 -6.18 18.70 5.14
C ASP A 67 -5.76 17.79 3.98
N HIS A 68 -6.00 16.49 4.11
CA HIS A 68 -5.80 15.52 3.03
C HIS A 68 -7.06 14.70 2.80
N THR A 69 -7.36 14.41 1.53
CA THR A 69 -8.42 13.47 1.17
C THR A 69 -8.02 12.06 1.57
N ALA A 70 -8.95 11.27 2.07
CA ALA A 70 -8.78 9.83 2.26
C ALA A 70 -9.93 9.04 1.64
N TYR A 71 -9.66 7.79 1.25
CA TYR A 71 -10.65 6.87 0.68
C TYR A 71 -10.33 5.43 1.13
N SER A 72 -11.30 4.58 1.47
CA SER A 72 -12.76 4.78 1.50
C SER A 72 -13.28 4.85 2.94
N GLU A 73 -12.85 5.84 3.71
CA GLU A 73 -13.04 5.92 5.17
C GLU A 73 -12.04 5.06 5.98
N PRO A 74 -10.74 5.42 6.01
CA PRO A 74 -9.84 4.88 7.01
C PRO A 74 -10.43 5.06 8.41
N HIS A 75 -10.47 3.97 9.17
CA HIS A 75 -11.05 4.00 10.50
C HIS A 75 -10.06 4.48 11.57
N ASP A 76 -8.80 4.09 11.42
CA ASP A 76 -7.75 4.35 12.39
C ASP A 76 -6.36 4.34 11.71
N GLY A 77 -5.35 4.80 12.44
CA GLY A 77 -3.97 4.85 11.97
C GLY A 77 -2.95 4.88 13.09
N ILE A 78 -1.68 4.61 12.74
CA ILE A 78 -0.54 4.81 13.63
C ILE A 78 0.53 5.57 12.88
N ILE A 79 1.17 6.52 13.57
CA ILE A 79 2.29 7.29 13.03
C ILE A 79 3.54 6.83 13.76
N VAL A 80 4.47 6.21 13.04
CA VAL A 80 5.76 5.77 13.58
C VAL A 80 6.91 6.55 12.98
N ARG A 81 8.02 6.69 13.73
CA ARG A 81 9.24 7.30 13.20
C ARG A 81 9.75 6.49 12.02
N ARG A 82 10.37 7.19 11.06
CA ARG A 82 11.02 6.59 9.90
C ARG A 82 12.00 5.47 10.28
N ASP A 83 12.75 5.65 11.36
CA ASP A 83 13.78 4.71 11.80
C ASP A 83 13.23 3.43 12.45
N ALA A 84 11.94 3.41 12.82
CA ALA A 84 11.27 2.24 13.36
C ALA A 84 10.94 1.20 12.28
N VAL A 85 10.87 1.60 11.00
CA VAL A 85 10.50 0.73 9.88
C VAL A 85 11.67 0.59 8.92
N LYS A 86 12.10 -0.66 8.70
CA LYS A 86 13.12 -0.99 7.69
C LYS A 86 12.50 -1.87 6.62
N THR A 87 12.39 -1.33 5.41
CA THR A 87 11.89 -2.05 4.24
C THR A 87 13.05 -2.65 3.45
N ARG A 88 12.71 -3.51 2.48
CA ARG A 88 13.66 -4.01 1.46
C ARG A 88 13.23 -3.53 0.08
N GLN A 89 14.21 -3.22 -0.75
CA GLN A 89 14.03 -2.70 -2.10
C GLN A 89 13.86 -3.83 -3.13
N ILE A 90 14.53 -4.96 -2.89
CA ILE A 90 14.50 -6.15 -3.74
C ILE A 90 14.21 -7.35 -2.85
N TYR A 91 13.34 -8.24 -3.30
CA TYR A 91 13.06 -9.49 -2.59
C TYR A 91 14.19 -10.51 -2.75
N ASN A 92 14.37 -11.39 -1.77
CA ASN A 92 15.23 -12.55 -1.96
C ASN A 92 14.46 -13.62 -2.72
N MET A 93 15.06 -14.18 -3.77
CA MET A 93 14.43 -15.24 -4.56
C MET A 93 14.03 -16.46 -3.70
N ASP A 94 14.82 -16.75 -2.66
CA ASP A 94 14.59 -17.88 -1.76
C ASP A 94 13.39 -17.67 -0.81
N ASP A 95 12.84 -16.45 -0.73
CA ASP A 95 11.59 -16.18 -0.01
C ASP A 95 10.36 -16.77 -0.76
N PHE A 96 10.53 -17.20 -2.01
CA PHE A 96 9.45 -17.71 -2.87
C PHE A 96 9.69 -19.17 -3.28
N PRO A 97 8.98 -20.15 -2.68
CA PRO A 97 9.14 -21.57 -2.98
C PRO A 97 8.86 -21.96 -4.44
N LEU A 98 8.09 -21.13 -5.15
CA LEU A 98 7.73 -21.34 -6.56
C LEU A 98 8.60 -20.53 -7.54
N ALA A 99 9.67 -19.89 -7.06
CA ALA A 99 10.57 -19.12 -7.90
C ALA A 99 11.02 -19.93 -9.12
N VAL A 100 10.78 -19.36 -10.30
CA VAL A 100 11.17 -19.94 -11.57
C VAL A 100 12.63 -19.58 -11.82
N LYS A 101 13.44 -20.59 -12.08
CA LYS A 101 14.85 -20.49 -12.48
C LYS A 101 15.01 -21.15 -13.86
N PRO A 102 16.11 -20.92 -14.58
CA PRO A 102 16.32 -21.55 -15.88
C PRO A 102 16.13 -23.08 -15.87
N GLU A 103 16.43 -23.74 -14.76
CA GLU A 103 16.37 -25.20 -14.62
C GLU A 103 14.94 -25.75 -14.48
N ASN A 104 13.97 -24.93 -14.05
CA ASN A 104 12.58 -25.35 -13.84
C ASN A 104 11.56 -24.59 -14.72
N ALA A 105 12.03 -23.69 -15.58
CA ALA A 105 11.21 -22.97 -16.54
C ALA A 105 10.64 -23.92 -17.62
N GLY A 106 9.47 -23.58 -18.15
CA GLY A 106 8.81 -24.33 -19.22
C GLY A 106 7.33 -24.58 -18.94
N ILE A 107 6.74 -25.42 -19.78
CA ILE A 107 5.31 -25.75 -19.74
C ILE A 107 5.15 -27.23 -19.43
N THR A 108 4.44 -27.55 -18.35
CA THR A 108 4.11 -28.94 -17.97
C THR A 108 2.62 -29.17 -18.06
N ARG A 109 2.21 -30.33 -18.57
CA ARG A 109 0.80 -30.72 -18.72
C ARG A 109 0.47 -31.98 -17.94
N GLN A 110 -0.62 -31.95 -17.19
CA GLN A 110 -1.21 -33.10 -16.50
C GLN A 110 -2.71 -33.14 -16.83
N GLY A 111 -3.08 -33.90 -17.86
CA GLY A 111 -4.44 -33.90 -18.40
C GLY A 111 -4.81 -32.52 -18.99
N ASN A 112 -5.89 -31.93 -18.47
CA ASN A 112 -6.34 -30.57 -18.82
C ASN A 112 -5.65 -29.47 -17.98
N LYS A 113 -4.81 -29.83 -17.00
CA LYS A 113 -4.05 -28.85 -16.21
C LYS A 113 -2.73 -28.51 -16.88
N VAL A 114 -2.46 -27.23 -17.07
CA VAL A 114 -1.24 -26.71 -17.71
C VAL A 114 -0.57 -25.74 -16.75
N THR A 115 0.62 -26.08 -16.27
CA THR A 115 1.46 -25.17 -15.47
C THR A 115 2.53 -24.57 -16.36
N VAL A 116 2.54 -23.24 -16.43
CA VAL A 116 3.51 -22.45 -17.18
C VAL A 116 4.44 -21.77 -16.17
N ARG A 117 5.72 -22.11 -16.22
CA ARG A 117 6.78 -21.50 -15.41
C ARG A 117 7.64 -20.63 -16.31
N MET A 118 7.57 -19.31 -16.10
CA MET A 118 8.25 -18.34 -16.93
C MET A 118 9.00 -17.31 -16.09
N MET A 119 10.00 -16.68 -16.72
CA MET A 119 10.81 -15.62 -16.14
C MET A 119 10.56 -14.32 -16.92
N SER A 120 10.84 -13.19 -16.27
CA SER A 120 10.95 -11.90 -16.93
C SER A 120 12.26 -11.20 -16.59
N VAL A 121 12.83 -10.54 -17.59
CA VAL A 121 13.93 -9.56 -17.48
C VAL A 121 13.59 -8.48 -18.50
N ALA A 122 13.43 -7.23 -18.06
CA ALA A 122 12.92 -6.15 -18.90
C ALA A 122 13.72 -6.06 -20.22
N PRO A 123 13.06 -5.98 -21.40
CA PRO A 123 11.61 -5.89 -21.63
C PRO A 123 10.92 -7.23 -21.96
N ASN A 124 11.57 -8.38 -21.73
CA ASN A 124 11.16 -9.67 -22.30
C ASN A 124 10.63 -10.66 -21.27
N TYR A 125 9.70 -11.48 -21.74
CA TYR A 125 9.34 -12.75 -21.11
C TYR A 125 10.13 -13.90 -21.73
N SER A 126 10.47 -14.91 -20.91
CA SER A 126 11.17 -16.10 -21.40
C SER A 126 10.30 -16.99 -22.29
N LEU A 127 8.97 -16.87 -22.19
CA LEU A 127 7.98 -17.60 -23.00
C LEU A 127 7.02 -16.61 -23.68
N PRO A 128 7.34 -16.13 -24.89
CA PRO A 128 6.51 -15.14 -25.59
C PRO A 128 5.20 -15.72 -26.15
N GLU A 129 5.13 -17.04 -26.37
CA GLU A 129 3.93 -17.73 -26.85
C GLU A 129 3.65 -18.97 -26.00
N ILE A 130 2.42 -19.08 -25.50
CA ILE A 130 1.95 -20.20 -24.67
C ILE A 130 0.79 -20.87 -25.39
N LYS A 131 1.00 -22.11 -25.85
CA LYS A 131 -0.04 -22.89 -26.55
C LYS A 131 -0.84 -23.74 -25.56
N VAL A 132 -2.15 -23.53 -25.54
CA VAL A 132 -3.11 -24.30 -24.72
C VAL A 132 -4.29 -24.77 -25.57
N LYS A 133 -5.09 -25.69 -25.04
CA LYS A 133 -6.33 -26.18 -25.65
C LYS A 133 -7.52 -25.50 -24.99
N LYS A 134 -8.60 -25.30 -25.75
CA LYS A 134 -9.89 -24.85 -25.18
C LYS A 134 -10.31 -25.79 -24.05
N GLY A 135 -10.58 -25.22 -22.87
CA GLY A 135 -10.97 -25.97 -21.67
C GLY A 135 -9.81 -26.39 -20.75
N ASP A 136 -8.56 -26.02 -21.07
CA ASP A 136 -7.43 -26.20 -20.15
C ASP A 136 -7.56 -25.29 -18.91
N GLU A 137 -7.21 -25.82 -17.74
CA GLU A 137 -6.97 -25.06 -16.50
C GLU A 137 -5.49 -24.65 -16.49
N VAL A 138 -5.23 -23.35 -16.65
CA VAL A 138 -3.87 -22.82 -16.80
C VAL A 138 -3.41 -22.12 -15.51
N THR A 139 -2.24 -22.51 -15.01
CA THR A 139 -1.55 -21.83 -13.91
C THR A 139 -0.28 -21.18 -14.45
N LEU A 140 -0.18 -19.86 -14.35
CA LEU A 140 1.02 -19.09 -14.67
C LEU A 140 1.82 -18.83 -13.38
N ILE A 141 3.09 -19.17 -13.41
CA ILE A 141 4.07 -18.85 -12.38
C ILE A 141 5.15 -18.00 -13.06
N LEU A 142 5.17 -16.72 -12.73
CA LEU A 142 6.12 -15.74 -13.27
C LEU A 142 7.11 -15.33 -12.18
N THR A 143 8.39 -15.26 -12.52
CA THR A 143 9.43 -14.73 -11.64
C THR A 143 10.21 -13.63 -12.34
N ASN A 144 10.23 -12.44 -11.75
CA ASN A 144 11.06 -11.33 -12.21
C ASN A 144 12.51 -11.54 -11.75
N HIS A 145 13.45 -11.55 -12.70
CA HIS A 145 14.88 -11.74 -12.46
C HIS A 145 15.68 -10.43 -12.50
N ASP A 146 15.03 -9.28 -12.73
CA ASP A 146 15.69 -8.00 -12.61
C ASP A 146 16.19 -7.76 -11.17
N LYS A 147 17.38 -7.15 -11.09
CA LYS A 147 18.06 -6.82 -9.83
C LYS A 147 18.11 -5.31 -9.59
N VAL A 148 17.19 -4.58 -10.21
CA VAL A 148 17.07 -3.14 -10.12
C VAL A 148 15.84 -2.82 -9.27
N GLU A 149 16.02 -1.96 -8.27
CA GLU A 149 14.92 -1.44 -7.45
C GLU A 149 13.85 -0.79 -8.35
N ASP A 150 12.58 -0.96 -7.98
CA ASP A 150 11.42 -0.36 -8.65
C ASP A 150 11.19 -0.82 -10.10
N LEU A 151 11.96 -1.79 -10.61
CA LEU A 151 11.74 -2.40 -11.92
C LEU A 151 10.69 -3.53 -11.85
N THR A 152 9.45 -3.13 -11.56
CA THR A 152 8.32 -4.05 -11.38
C THR A 152 7.72 -4.45 -12.73
N HIS A 153 7.40 -5.75 -12.87
CA HIS A 153 6.71 -6.30 -14.03
C HIS A 153 5.28 -6.74 -13.69
N GLY A 154 4.41 -6.83 -14.70
CA GLY A 154 3.05 -7.33 -14.57
C GLY A 154 2.65 -8.24 -15.74
N CYS A 155 1.79 -9.23 -15.48
CA CYS A 155 1.29 -10.18 -16.46
C CYS A 155 -0.23 -10.00 -16.61
N ALA A 156 -0.72 -9.83 -17.84
CA ALA A 156 -2.14 -9.63 -18.16
C ALA A 156 -2.53 -10.37 -19.42
#